data_AF-A0A1E1WQL3-F1
#
_entry.id   AF-A0A1E1WQL3-F1
#
_cell.length_a   1.000
_cell.length_b   1.000
_cell.length_c   1.000
_cell.angle_alpha   90.00
_cell.angle_beta   90.00
_cell.angle_gamma   90.00
#
_symmetry.space_group_name_H-M   'P 1'
#
loop_
_entity.id
_entity.type
_entity.pdbx_description
1 polymer ?
#
loop_
_entity_poly.entity_id
_entity_poly.type
_entity_poly.pdbx_seq_one_letter_code
_entity_poly.pdbx_strand_id
1 'polypeptide(L)'
;PDCTCNGWKTPVPQAAVKGNTRADNQPLASFNDPCRNCNHILEKHVTQLQGLPVSEVNRLLGAVVDVENIFMSMHREDDHDTKRVYYYLFKLLRKCILTRTQPRIEGPLGQPPFERPSIAKAITNFVLYKFNSLPQREWQTMYDLAKMFLHCFNHWNFEAPSVRKLQVSNPEDISAYQINYTRWLVFCHVPAFCDSLPHYETSLVFGRTLLRAVFKSVCRQLMDKCHSERDRMPPEKRVLVLTHF
;
A
#
# COMPACT_ATOMS: atom_id res chain seq x y z
N PRO A 1 41.47 1.75 -4.83
CA PRO A 1 40.46 1.31 -3.84
C PRO A 1 39.11 1.08 -4.53
N ASP A 2 38.50 -0.08 -4.31
CA ASP A 2 37.16 -0.34 -4.82
C ASP A 2 36.14 0.55 -4.10
N CYS A 3 35.35 1.28 -4.87
CA CYS A 3 34.39 2.26 -4.35
C CYS A 3 33.10 1.57 -3.90
N THR A 4 32.63 1.86 -2.69
CA THR A 4 31.37 1.32 -2.11
C THR A 4 30.21 2.32 -2.14
N CYS A 5 30.29 3.35 -3.00
CA CYS A 5 29.29 4.39 -3.08
C CYS A 5 28.00 3.89 -3.74
N ASN A 6 26.88 3.94 -3.01
CA ASN A 6 25.57 3.44 -3.47
C ASN A 6 24.65 4.54 -4.01
N GLY A 7 25.20 5.67 -4.45
CA GLY A 7 24.39 6.74 -5.03
C GLY A 7 25.14 8.07 -5.05
N TRP A 8 25.05 8.75 -6.19
CA TRP A 8 25.60 10.09 -6.34
C TRP A 8 24.90 11.06 -5.39
N LYS A 9 25.69 11.96 -4.78
CA LYS A 9 25.19 13.05 -3.94
C LYS A 9 25.75 14.34 -4.48
N THR A 10 24.85 15.29 -4.76
CA THR A 10 25.20 16.61 -5.27
C THR A 10 26.29 17.24 -4.38
N PRO A 11 27.37 17.77 -4.98
CA PRO A 11 28.33 18.59 -4.24
C PRO A 11 27.59 19.72 -3.53
N VAL A 12 28.03 20.08 -2.31
CA VAL A 12 27.41 21.20 -1.59
C VAL A 12 27.68 22.48 -2.38
N PRO A 13 26.67 23.21 -2.85
CA PRO A 13 26.90 24.54 -3.38
C PRO A 13 27.41 25.41 -2.23
N GLN A 14 28.54 26.09 -2.38
CA GLN A 14 29.09 26.96 -1.34
C GLN A 14 28.20 28.18 -0.98
N ALA A 15 26.99 28.32 -1.53
CA ALA A 15 26.01 29.31 -1.08
C ALA A 15 24.57 28.94 -1.47
N ALA A 16 23.71 28.71 -0.45
CA ALA A 16 22.25 28.94 -0.39
C ALA A 16 21.71 28.21 0.86
N VAL A 17 21.78 28.82 2.05
CA VAL A 17 20.74 29.70 2.63
C VAL A 17 19.37 29.01 2.71
N LYS A 18 18.93 28.83 3.97
CA LYS A 18 17.57 28.51 4.43
C LYS A 18 16.50 29.05 3.47
N GLY A 19 15.79 28.17 2.77
CA GLY A 19 14.66 28.59 1.94
C GLY A 19 14.00 27.40 1.26
N ASN A 20 12.80 27.07 1.72
CA ASN A 20 11.91 26.04 1.18
C ASN A 20 11.34 26.49 -0.18
N THR A 21 12.20 26.76 -1.15
CA THR A 21 11.85 27.18 -2.51
C THR A 21 11.87 25.97 -3.43
N ARG A 22 10.77 25.79 -4.18
CA ARG A 22 10.47 24.64 -5.03
C ARG A 22 11.62 24.32 -5.98
N ALA A 23 11.87 23.03 -6.17
CA ALA A 23 13.04 22.45 -6.85
C ALA A 23 13.14 22.75 -8.37
N ASP A 24 12.19 23.48 -8.97
CA ASP A 24 12.09 23.63 -10.43
C ASP A 24 13.19 24.51 -11.07
N ASN A 25 13.94 25.29 -10.29
CA ASN A 25 14.97 26.21 -10.81
C ASN A 25 16.41 25.82 -10.44
N GLN A 26 16.66 24.61 -9.94
CA GLN A 26 18.04 24.15 -9.75
C GLN A 26 18.66 23.79 -11.10
N PRO A 27 19.90 24.27 -11.40
CA PRO A 27 20.59 23.85 -12.62
C PRO A 27 20.76 22.33 -12.61
N LEU A 28 20.50 21.70 -13.76
CA LEU A 28 20.73 20.27 -13.94
C LEU A 28 22.19 19.95 -13.66
N ALA A 29 22.42 18.83 -12.96
CA ALA A 29 23.77 18.33 -12.71
C ALA A 29 24.46 17.97 -14.04
N SER A 30 25.75 18.28 -14.12
CA SER A 30 26.61 17.88 -15.23
C SER A 30 27.17 16.47 -15.00
N PHE A 31 27.40 15.71 -16.07
CA PHE A 31 28.03 14.38 -15.98
C PHE A 31 29.41 14.40 -15.32
N ASN A 32 30.10 15.55 -15.35
CA ASN A 32 31.40 15.77 -14.74
C ASN A 32 31.33 16.20 -13.26
N ASP A 33 30.13 16.40 -12.69
CA ASP A 33 30.00 16.85 -11.31
C ASP A 33 30.45 15.77 -10.32
N PRO A 34 31.35 16.07 -9.38
CA PRO A 34 31.87 15.09 -8.44
C PRO A 34 30.84 14.72 -7.37
N CYS A 35 30.71 13.43 -7.08
CA CYS A 35 29.91 12.94 -5.97
C CYS A 35 30.51 13.39 -4.63
N ARG A 36 29.70 13.99 -3.76
CA ARG A 36 30.12 14.42 -2.42
C ARG A 36 30.72 13.30 -1.56
N ASN A 37 30.31 12.05 -1.81
CA ASN A 37 30.70 10.91 -0.95
C ASN A 37 31.94 10.16 -1.45
N CYS A 38 32.19 10.10 -2.77
CA CYS A 38 33.30 9.32 -3.33
C CYS A 38 34.17 10.10 -4.32
N ASN A 39 33.85 11.36 -4.61
CA ASN A 39 34.52 12.24 -5.57
C ASN A 39 34.55 11.73 -7.02
N HIS A 40 33.90 10.61 -7.34
CA HIS A 40 33.69 10.20 -8.72
C HIS A 40 32.67 11.08 -9.42
N ILE A 41 32.87 11.32 -10.72
CA ILE A 41 31.95 12.07 -11.56
C ILE A 41 30.59 11.36 -11.67
N LEU A 42 29.50 12.13 -11.84
CA LEU A 42 28.13 11.61 -12.01
C LEU A 42 28.06 10.52 -13.09
N GLU A 43 28.79 10.67 -14.20
CA GLU A 43 28.82 9.69 -15.29
C GLU A 43 29.09 8.27 -14.78
N LYS A 44 30.05 8.09 -13.85
CA LYS A 44 30.41 6.77 -13.28
C LYS A 44 29.29 6.15 -12.44
N HIS A 45 28.33 6.94 -11.95
CA HIS A 45 27.18 6.44 -11.21
C HIS A 45 26.03 5.99 -12.12
N VAL A 46 25.94 6.56 -13.32
CA VAL A 46 24.84 6.34 -14.26
C VAL A 46 25.25 5.57 -15.51
N THR A 47 26.53 5.20 -15.67
CA THR A 47 27.01 4.42 -16.83
C THR A 47 26.20 3.15 -17.06
N GLN A 48 25.77 2.50 -15.98
CA GLN A 48 24.91 1.31 -16.01
C GLN A 48 23.49 1.56 -16.56
N LEU A 49 23.07 2.81 -16.71
CA LEU A 49 21.80 3.20 -17.34
C LEU A 49 21.96 3.45 -18.84
N GLN A 50 23.19 3.61 -19.33
CA GLN A 50 23.45 3.85 -20.74
C GLN A 50 23.03 2.65 -21.59
N GLY A 51 22.28 2.90 -22.66
CA GLY A 51 21.79 1.85 -23.56
C GLY A 51 20.58 1.05 -23.04
N LEU A 52 20.05 1.38 -21.86
CA LEU A 52 18.79 0.78 -21.41
C LEU A 52 17.61 1.29 -22.26
N PRO A 53 16.59 0.43 -22.50
CA PRO A 53 15.38 0.87 -23.15
C PRO A 53 14.66 1.90 -22.28
N VAL A 54 13.99 2.88 -22.91
CA VAL A 54 13.26 3.94 -22.22
C VAL A 54 12.23 3.39 -21.23
N SER A 55 11.60 2.25 -21.55
CA SER A 55 10.67 1.57 -20.63
C SER A 55 11.31 1.16 -19.31
N GLU A 56 12.57 0.70 -19.34
CA GLU A 56 13.30 0.30 -18.14
C GLU A 56 13.74 1.52 -17.32
N VAL A 57 14.15 2.60 -18.00
CA VAL A 57 14.44 3.89 -17.33
C VAL A 57 13.19 4.43 -16.64
N ASN A 58 12.04 4.43 -17.33
CA ASN A 58 10.76 4.86 -16.77
C ASN A 58 10.32 3.99 -15.59
N ARG A 59 10.54 2.67 -15.65
CA ARG A 59 10.29 1.76 -14.53
C ARG A 59 11.13 2.11 -13.31
N LEU A 60 12.42 2.42 -13.50
CA LEU A 60 13.31 2.83 -12.40
C LEU A 60 12.91 4.20 -11.83
N LEU A 61 12.49 5.15 -12.67
CA LEU A 61 11.98 6.44 -12.23
C LEU A 61 10.68 6.30 -11.42
N GLY A 62 9.75 5.43 -11.85
CA GLY A 62 8.55 5.10 -11.07
C GLY A 62 8.90 4.57 -9.68
N ALA A 63 9.87 3.65 -9.61
CA ALA A 63 10.36 3.14 -8.32
C ALA A 63 11.01 4.22 -7.44
N VAL A 64 11.66 5.25 -8.02
CA VAL A 64 12.17 6.39 -7.26
C VAL A 64 11.04 7.21 -6.65
N VAL A 65 9.98 7.49 -7.41
CA VAL A 65 8.78 8.17 -6.89
C VAL A 65 8.12 7.35 -5.78
N ASP A 66 8.04 6.04 -5.94
CA ASP A 66 7.50 5.15 -4.89
C ASP A 66 8.35 5.16 -3.62
N VAL A 67 9.68 5.22 -3.73
CA VAL A 67 10.58 5.38 -2.58
C VAL A 67 10.29 6.69 -1.84
N GLU A 68 10.00 7.79 -2.55
CA GLU A 68 9.62 9.07 -1.96
C GLU A 68 8.23 8.99 -1.29
N ASN A 69 7.25 8.37 -1.94
CA ASN A 69 5.90 8.17 -1.39
C ASN A 69 5.94 7.35 -0.09
N ILE A 70 6.69 6.25 -0.06
CA ILE A 70 6.88 5.44 1.15
C ILE A 70 7.63 6.25 2.21
N PHE A 71 8.67 6.99 1.84
CA PHE A 71 9.42 7.82 2.78
C PHE A 71 8.53 8.88 3.45
N MET A 72 7.69 9.57 2.68
CA MET A 72 6.74 10.56 3.20
C MET A 72 5.68 9.91 4.09
N SER A 73 5.14 8.76 3.69
CA SER A 73 4.16 8.01 4.48
C SER A 73 4.77 7.53 5.81
N MET A 74 6.01 7.04 5.79
CA MET A 74 6.76 6.63 6.98
C MET A 74 7.01 7.77 7.97
N HIS A 75 7.24 9.00 7.49
CA HIS A 75 7.43 10.17 8.35
C HIS A 75 6.15 10.65 9.02
N ARG A 76 5.00 10.47 8.36
CA ARG A 76 3.67 10.84 8.89
C ARG A 76 3.05 9.76 9.77
N GLU A 77 3.52 8.53 9.66
CA GLU A 77 3.07 7.44 10.51
C GLU A 77 3.43 7.72 11.97
N ASP A 78 2.65 7.22 12.91
CA ASP A 78 2.96 7.27 14.35
C ASP A 78 3.23 5.88 14.90
N ASP A 79 2.53 4.86 14.39
CA ASP A 79 2.67 3.49 14.84
C ASP A 79 4.06 2.92 14.48
N HIS A 80 4.77 2.45 15.51
CA HIS A 80 6.13 1.94 15.33
C HIS A 80 6.18 0.65 14.50
N ASP A 81 5.17 -0.23 14.62
CA ASP A 81 5.15 -1.49 13.86
C ASP A 81 4.88 -1.21 12.37
N THR A 82 3.95 -0.29 12.06
CA THR A 82 3.72 0.18 10.69
C THR A 82 4.96 0.87 10.09
N LYS A 83 5.64 1.74 10.86
CA LYS A 83 6.91 2.35 10.42
C LYS A 83 7.96 1.33 10.03
N ARG A 84 8.10 0.24 10.80
CA ARG A 84 9.07 -0.84 10.50
C ARG A 84 8.77 -1.47 9.13
N VAL A 85 7.50 -1.66 8.80
CA VAL A 85 7.08 -2.21 7.50
C VAL A 85 7.39 -1.23 6.37
N TYR A 86 7.06 0.06 6.52
CA TYR A 86 7.44 1.07 5.52
C TYR A 86 8.95 1.16 5.33
N TYR A 87 9.73 1.12 6.41
CA TYR A 87 11.19 1.13 6.33
C TYR A 87 11.74 -0.11 5.60
N TYR A 88 11.13 -1.28 5.80
CA TYR A 88 11.48 -2.48 5.05
C TYR A 88 11.23 -2.30 3.55
N LEU A 89 10.04 -1.82 3.15
CA LEU A 89 9.69 -1.59 1.74
C LEU A 89 10.57 -0.51 1.10
N PHE A 90 10.85 0.57 1.82
CA PHE A 90 11.78 1.61 1.41
C PHE A 90 13.17 1.03 1.10
N LYS A 91 13.71 0.18 1.97
CA LYS A 91 15.00 -0.49 1.74
C LYS A 91 14.93 -1.45 0.55
N LEU A 92 13.84 -2.20 0.43
CA LEU A 92 13.62 -3.15 -0.68
C LEU A 92 13.65 -2.43 -2.02
N LEU A 93 12.85 -1.38 -2.20
CA LEU A 93 12.81 -0.62 -3.45
C LEU A 93 14.14 0.06 -3.75
N ARG A 94 14.80 0.66 -2.75
CA ARG A 94 16.15 1.23 -2.95
C ARG A 94 17.15 0.19 -3.41
N LYS A 95 17.12 -1.02 -2.85
CA LYS A 95 17.95 -2.14 -3.32
C LYS A 95 17.61 -2.49 -4.76
N CYS A 96 16.33 -2.64 -5.09
CA CYS A 96 15.85 -2.94 -6.44
C CYS A 96 16.26 -1.91 -7.49
N ILE A 97 16.27 -0.62 -7.15
CA ILE A 97 16.76 0.45 -8.03
C ILE A 97 18.26 0.27 -8.27
N LEU A 98 19.04 0.03 -7.21
CA LEU A 98 20.50 -0.15 -7.30
C LEU A 98 20.89 -1.40 -8.08
N THR A 99 20.18 -2.51 -7.88
CA THR A 99 20.47 -3.80 -8.53
C THR A 99 19.71 -4.00 -9.83
N ARG A 100 18.80 -3.08 -10.19
CA ARG A 100 17.88 -3.17 -11.34
C ARG A 100 17.07 -4.47 -11.34
N THR A 101 16.64 -4.91 -10.17
CA THR A 101 15.81 -6.12 -10.01
C THR A 101 14.37 -5.74 -9.67
N GLN A 102 13.41 -6.62 -9.95
CA GLN A 102 12.04 -6.44 -9.49
C GLN A 102 11.95 -6.65 -7.97
N PRO A 103 11.06 -5.94 -7.26
CA PRO A 103 10.85 -6.17 -5.84
C PRO A 103 10.17 -7.50 -5.60
N ARG A 104 10.77 -8.29 -4.70
CA ARG A 104 10.22 -9.55 -4.24
C ARG A 104 10.24 -9.55 -2.71
N ILE A 105 9.06 -9.67 -2.11
CA ILE A 105 8.93 -9.84 -0.67
C ILE A 105 9.14 -11.32 -0.39
N GLU A 106 10.20 -11.67 0.31
CA GLU A 106 10.50 -13.03 0.78
C GLU A 106 10.53 -13.03 2.31
N GLY A 107 10.15 -14.14 2.93
CA GLY A 107 10.26 -14.31 4.38
C GLY A 107 9.07 -15.03 5.03
N PRO A 108 8.97 -14.97 6.36
CA PRO A 108 8.02 -15.78 7.14
C PRO A 108 6.56 -15.36 6.95
N LEU A 109 6.30 -14.25 6.25
CA LEU A 109 4.96 -13.80 5.93
C LEU A 109 4.24 -14.72 4.93
N GLY A 110 4.97 -15.54 4.15
CA GLY A 110 4.40 -16.32 3.06
C GLY A 110 4.00 -15.46 1.86
N GLN A 111 3.33 -16.06 0.87
CA GLN A 111 2.85 -15.39 -0.34
C GLN A 111 1.33 -15.48 -0.44
N PRO A 112 0.66 -14.50 -1.08
CA PRO A 112 -0.76 -14.60 -1.38
C PRO A 112 -1.05 -15.77 -2.34
N PRO A 113 -2.24 -16.41 -2.26
CA PRO A 113 -3.30 -16.16 -1.28
C PRO A 113 -2.97 -16.77 0.09
N PHE A 114 -3.33 -16.08 1.17
CA PHE A 114 -3.02 -16.50 2.55
C PHE A 114 -4.06 -17.44 3.16
N GLU A 115 -5.30 -17.41 2.67
CA GLU A 115 -6.38 -18.24 3.18
C GLU A 115 -7.37 -18.57 2.05
N ARG A 116 -7.97 -19.77 2.11
CA ARG A 116 -9.06 -20.18 1.21
C ARG A 116 -10.19 -20.79 2.05
N PRO A 117 -11.48 -20.54 1.71
CA PRO A 117 -11.94 -19.63 0.65
C PRO A 117 -11.61 -18.17 0.96
N SER A 118 -11.47 -17.35 -0.08
CA SER A 118 -11.24 -15.91 0.07
C SER A 118 -12.47 -15.21 0.65
N ILE A 119 -12.30 -14.00 1.16
CA ILE A 119 -13.42 -13.16 1.63
C ILE A 119 -14.43 -12.94 0.51
N ALA A 120 -13.99 -12.60 -0.70
CA ALA A 120 -14.88 -12.42 -1.85
C ALA A 120 -15.72 -13.68 -2.13
N LYS A 121 -15.10 -14.87 -2.05
CA LYS A 121 -15.82 -16.14 -2.24
C LYS A 121 -16.79 -16.41 -1.08
N ALA A 122 -16.38 -16.16 0.16
CA ALA A 122 -17.23 -16.34 1.33
C ALA A 122 -18.47 -15.42 1.29
N ILE A 123 -18.28 -14.15 0.93
CA ILE A 123 -19.37 -13.16 0.78
C ILE A 123 -20.30 -13.54 -0.38
N THR A 124 -19.75 -13.97 -1.53
CA THR A 124 -20.58 -14.45 -2.65
C THR A 124 -21.42 -15.66 -2.25
N ASN A 125 -20.82 -16.63 -1.56
CA ASN A 125 -21.53 -17.81 -1.06
C ASN A 125 -22.59 -17.42 -0.01
N PHE A 126 -22.33 -16.41 0.83
CA PHE A 126 -23.31 -15.90 1.78
C PHE A 126 -24.53 -15.33 1.06
N VAL A 127 -24.36 -14.53 0.00
CA VAL A 127 -25.48 -13.99 -0.77
C VAL A 127 -26.31 -15.10 -1.40
N LEU A 128 -25.64 -16.08 -2.03
CA LEU A 128 -26.30 -17.25 -2.62
C LEU A 128 -27.03 -18.08 -1.55
N TYR A 129 -26.44 -18.28 -0.38
CA TYR A 129 -27.08 -19.08 0.65
C TYR A 129 -28.27 -18.36 1.30
N LYS A 130 -28.10 -17.08 1.64
CA LYS A 130 -29.06 -16.34 2.46
C LYS A 130 -30.22 -15.75 1.67
N PHE A 131 -30.00 -15.39 0.42
CA PHE A 131 -30.95 -14.59 -0.37
C PHE A 131 -31.46 -15.29 -1.64
N ASN A 132 -31.11 -16.56 -1.88
CA ASN A 132 -31.54 -17.27 -3.11
C ASN A 132 -33.05 -17.46 -3.26
N SER A 133 -33.84 -17.30 -2.19
CA SER A 133 -35.31 -17.32 -2.27
C SER A 133 -35.93 -15.97 -2.63
N LEU A 134 -35.14 -14.89 -2.71
CA LEU A 134 -35.65 -13.56 -3.06
C LEU A 134 -36.00 -13.47 -4.55
N PRO A 135 -36.97 -12.63 -4.93
CA PRO A 135 -37.19 -12.27 -6.34
C PRO A 135 -35.91 -11.72 -6.98
N GLN A 136 -35.73 -11.96 -8.29
CA GLN A 136 -34.51 -11.60 -9.02
C GLN A 136 -34.03 -10.16 -8.77
N ARG A 137 -34.96 -9.20 -8.71
CA ARG A 137 -34.64 -7.78 -8.46
C ARG A 137 -34.04 -7.55 -7.06
N GLU A 138 -34.62 -8.16 -6.03
CA GLU A 138 -34.15 -8.02 -4.65
C GLU A 138 -32.86 -8.79 -4.42
N TRP A 139 -32.73 -9.98 -5.03
CA TRP A 139 -31.49 -10.73 -5.02
C TRP A 139 -30.34 -9.93 -5.66
N GLN A 140 -30.59 -9.30 -6.81
CA GLN A 140 -29.62 -8.45 -7.48
C GLN A 140 -29.19 -7.27 -6.60
N THR A 141 -30.13 -6.64 -5.89
CA THR A 141 -29.84 -5.61 -4.88
C THR A 141 -28.89 -6.12 -3.79
N MET A 142 -29.14 -7.30 -3.20
CA MET A 142 -28.25 -7.88 -2.18
C MET A 142 -26.86 -8.20 -2.73
N TYR A 143 -26.79 -8.67 -3.98
CA TYR A 143 -25.53 -8.95 -4.65
C TYR A 143 -24.72 -7.68 -4.93
N ASP A 144 -25.37 -6.59 -5.34
CA ASP A 144 -24.71 -5.31 -5.57
C ASP A 144 -24.24 -4.65 -4.26
N LEU A 145 -25.01 -4.79 -3.17
CA LEU A 145 -24.57 -4.39 -1.83
C LEU A 145 -23.33 -5.18 -1.37
N ALA A 146 -23.30 -6.49 -1.64
CA ALA A 146 -22.14 -7.31 -1.33
C ALA A 146 -20.90 -6.89 -2.13
N LYS A 147 -21.05 -6.53 -3.41
CA LYS A 147 -19.95 -5.96 -4.22
C LYS A 147 -19.48 -4.62 -3.67
N MET A 148 -20.40 -3.76 -3.26
CA MET A 148 -20.07 -2.48 -2.65
C MET A 148 -19.30 -2.67 -1.34
N PHE A 149 -19.73 -3.61 -0.48
CA PHE A 149 -18.99 -3.99 0.72
C PHE A 149 -17.56 -4.45 0.39
N LEU A 150 -17.40 -5.37 -0.58
CA LEU A 150 -16.08 -5.86 -0.99
C LEU A 150 -15.19 -4.74 -1.54
N HIS A 151 -15.75 -3.82 -2.33
CA HIS A 151 -15.04 -2.65 -2.82
C HIS A 151 -14.55 -1.76 -1.68
N CYS A 152 -15.42 -1.44 -0.72
CA CYS A 152 -15.04 -0.68 0.48
C CYS A 152 -13.96 -1.42 1.30
N PHE A 153 -14.10 -2.74 1.42
CA PHE A 153 -13.17 -3.59 2.17
C PHE A 153 -11.76 -3.59 1.56
N ASN A 154 -11.66 -3.59 0.22
CA ASN A 154 -10.36 -3.56 -0.47
C ASN A 154 -9.61 -2.23 -0.27
N HIS A 155 -10.34 -1.13 -0.09
CA HIS A 155 -9.79 0.21 0.13
C HIS A 155 -9.83 0.64 1.59
N TRP A 156 -10.15 -0.27 2.51
CA TRP A 156 -10.27 0.06 3.91
C TRP A 156 -8.90 0.24 4.55
N ASN A 157 -8.75 1.25 5.39
CA ASN A 157 -7.55 1.40 6.22
C ASN A 157 -7.78 0.68 7.55
N PHE A 158 -7.13 -0.47 7.75
CA PHE A 158 -7.30 -1.23 8.99
C PHE A 158 -6.54 -0.58 10.15
N GLU A 159 -7.08 -0.73 11.36
CA GLU A 159 -6.46 -0.18 12.56
C GLU A 159 -5.10 -0.83 12.86
N ALA A 160 -4.12 -0.03 13.29
CA ALA A 160 -2.81 -0.55 13.64
C ALA A 160 -2.90 -1.58 14.78
N PRO A 161 -1.98 -2.56 14.86
CA PRO A 161 -1.99 -3.57 15.91
C PRO A 161 -1.89 -2.99 17.32
N SER A 162 -1.22 -1.85 17.51
CA SER A 162 -1.17 -1.12 18.78
C SER A 162 -2.56 -0.71 19.28
N VAL A 163 -3.40 -0.19 18.39
CA VAL A 163 -4.80 0.18 18.68
C VAL A 163 -5.64 -1.07 18.90
N ARG A 164 -5.47 -2.10 18.06
CA ARG A 164 -6.23 -3.35 18.15
C ARG A 164 -6.03 -4.06 19.48
N LYS A 165 -4.79 -4.06 20.00
CA LYS A 165 -4.43 -4.65 21.30
C LYS A 165 -5.21 -4.06 22.48
N LEU A 166 -5.70 -2.82 22.37
CA LEU A 166 -6.52 -2.19 23.40
C LEU A 166 -7.97 -2.71 23.40
N GLN A 167 -8.43 -3.30 22.29
CA GLN A 167 -9.81 -3.74 22.09
C GLN A 167 -9.99 -5.27 22.21
N VAL A 168 -8.89 -6.03 22.12
CA VAL A 168 -8.90 -7.50 22.10
C VAL A 168 -8.03 -8.01 23.24
N SER A 169 -8.58 -8.89 24.07
CA SER A 169 -7.85 -9.44 25.23
C SER A 169 -7.12 -10.75 24.94
N ASN A 170 -7.49 -11.48 23.88
CA ASN A 170 -6.86 -12.75 23.53
C ASN A 170 -5.51 -12.54 22.81
N PRO A 171 -4.36 -13.00 23.38
CA PRO A 171 -3.05 -12.82 22.77
C PRO A 171 -2.87 -13.51 21.42
N GLU A 172 -3.50 -14.67 21.21
CA GLU A 172 -3.40 -15.40 19.94
C GLU A 172 -4.07 -14.65 18.79
N ASP A 173 -5.25 -14.06 19.05
CA ASP A 173 -5.98 -13.24 18.08
C ASP A 173 -5.18 -11.99 17.69
N ILE A 174 -4.50 -11.38 18.67
CA ILE A 174 -3.61 -10.23 18.45
C ILE A 174 -2.42 -10.62 17.56
N SER A 175 -1.78 -11.75 17.84
CA SER A 175 -0.63 -12.23 17.07
C SER A 175 -1.03 -12.55 15.62
N ALA A 176 -2.14 -13.26 15.43
CA ALA A 176 -2.69 -13.53 14.11
C ALA A 176 -3.04 -12.25 13.36
N TYR A 177 -3.59 -11.25 14.05
CA TYR A 177 -3.86 -9.94 13.46
C TYR A 177 -2.59 -9.20 13.05
N GLN A 178 -1.53 -9.20 13.86
CA GLN A 178 -0.25 -8.57 13.51
C GLN A 178 0.35 -9.14 12.22
N ILE A 179 0.31 -10.46 12.05
CA ILE A 179 0.78 -11.13 10.84
C ILE A 179 -0.06 -10.70 9.64
N ASN A 180 -1.40 -10.75 9.76
CA ASN A 180 -2.29 -10.38 8.67
C ASN A 180 -2.24 -8.88 8.33
N TYR A 181 -2.06 -8.02 9.33
CA TYR A 181 -1.87 -6.58 9.13
C TYR A 181 -0.58 -6.29 8.37
N THR A 182 0.52 -6.97 8.72
CA THR A 182 1.79 -6.85 7.99
C THR A 182 1.65 -7.34 6.55
N ARG A 183 1.00 -8.49 6.33
CA ARG A 183 0.69 -8.99 4.99
C ARG A 183 -0.15 -7.98 4.21
N TRP A 184 -1.19 -7.42 4.82
CA TRP A 184 -2.06 -6.45 4.17
C TRP A 184 -1.30 -5.18 3.79
N LEU A 185 -0.46 -4.65 4.67
CA LEU A 185 0.39 -3.51 4.35
C LEU A 185 1.24 -3.76 3.10
N VAL A 186 1.91 -4.90 3.07
CA VAL A 186 2.93 -5.22 2.08
C VAL A 186 2.36 -5.65 0.72
N PHE A 187 1.23 -6.35 0.71
CA PHE A 187 0.66 -6.93 -0.51
C PHE A 187 -0.60 -6.23 -1.02
N CYS A 188 -1.24 -5.37 -0.21
CA CYS A 188 -2.49 -4.70 -0.56
C CYS A 188 -2.36 -3.17 -0.41
N HIS A 189 -2.11 -2.68 0.80
CA HIS A 189 -2.19 -1.25 1.11
C HIS A 189 -1.13 -0.40 0.41
N VAL A 190 0.16 -0.73 0.60
CA VAL A 190 1.25 0.04 -0.01
C VAL A 190 1.26 -0.09 -1.52
N PRO A 191 1.09 -1.29 -2.11
CA PRO A 191 0.98 -1.43 -3.56
C PRO A 191 -0.16 -0.62 -4.20
N ALA A 192 -1.21 -0.25 -3.45
CA ALA A 192 -2.29 0.59 -3.96
C ALA A 192 -1.86 2.03 -4.30
N PHE A 193 -0.72 2.49 -3.76
CA PHE A 193 -0.13 3.80 -4.08
C PHE A 193 1.37 3.72 -4.46
N CYS A 194 1.90 2.50 -4.62
CA CYS A 194 3.26 2.22 -5.08
C CYS A 194 3.23 1.07 -6.09
N ASP A 195 3.07 1.42 -7.36
CA ASP A 195 2.84 0.46 -8.44
C ASP A 195 4.08 -0.38 -8.82
N SER A 196 5.26 -0.01 -8.30
CA SER A 196 6.46 -0.85 -8.39
C SER A 196 6.32 -2.15 -7.62
N LEU A 197 5.42 -2.23 -6.64
CA LEU A 197 5.16 -3.43 -5.83
C LEU A 197 3.99 -4.24 -6.40
N PRO A 198 4.01 -5.59 -6.34
CA PRO A 198 2.87 -6.40 -6.74
C PRO A 198 1.62 -6.12 -5.89
N HIS A 199 0.54 -5.67 -6.52
CA HIS A 199 -0.72 -5.34 -5.85
C HIS A 199 -1.72 -6.48 -5.90
N TYR A 200 -2.36 -6.75 -4.76
CA TYR A 200 -3.43 -7.72 -4.62
C TYR A 200 -4.63 -7.13 -3.87
N GLU A 201 -5.83 -7.46 -4.32
CA GLU A 201 -7.07 -7.10 -3.63
C GLU A 201 -7.19 -7.85 -2.29
N THR A 202 -7.39 -7.11 -1.20
CA THR A 202 -7.52 -7.68 0.16
C THR A 202 -8.53 -8.83 0.21
N SER A 203 -9.71 -8.64 -0.40
CA SER A 203 -10.78 -9.64 -0.38
C SER A 203 -10.49 -10.90 -1.18
N LEU A 204 -9.49 -10.90 -2.06
CA LEU A 204 -9.09 -12.06 -2.86
C LEU A 204 -8.00 -12.89 -2.19
N VAL A 205 -7.10 -12.25 -1.43
CA VAL A 205 -5.93 -12.93 -0.84
C VAL A 205 -6.08 -13.29 0.63
N PHE A 206 -7.03 -12.67 1.34
CA PHE A 206 -7.39 -13.02 2.71
C PHE A 206 -8.71 -13.79 2.79
N GLY A 207 -8.95 -14.43 3.93
CA GLY A 207 -10.13 -15.26 4.20
C GLY A 207 -10.81 -14.94 5.54
N ARG A 208 -11.42 -15.97 6.13
CA ARG A 208 -12.27 -15.86 7.32
C ARG A 208 -11.53 -15.29 8.53
N THR A 209 -10.22 -15.54 8.66
CA THR A 209 -9.44 -15.11 9.83
C THR A 209 -9.34 -13.59 9.91
N LEU A 210 -8.89 -12.94 8.82
CA LEU A 210 -8.84 -11.47 8.77
C LEU A 210 -10.24 -10.87 8.87
N LEU A 211 -11.20 -11.42 8.11
CA LEU A 211 -12.57 -10.91 8.11
C LEU A 211 -13.14 -10.89 9.53
N ARG A 212 -13.01 -11.98 10.27
CA ARG A 212 -13.50 -12.06 11.67
C ARG A 212 -12.84 -11.03 12.57
N ALA A 213 -11.54 -10.79 12.41
CA ALA A 213 -10.82 -9.81 13.20
C ALA A 213 -11.37 -8.40 12.96
N VAL A 214 -11.60 -8.00 11.70
CA VAL A 214 -11.90 -6.60 11.37
C VAL A 214 -13.39 -6.29 11.22
N PHE A 215 -14.24 -7.30 10.96
CA PHE A 215 -15.63 -7.11 10.51
C PHE A 215 -16.43 -6.14 11.37
N LYS A 216 -16.45 -6.33 12.70
CA LYS A 216 -17.22 -5.45 13.59
C LYS A 216 -16.78 -3.99 13.50
N SER A 217 -15.47 -3.75 13.44
CA SER A 217 -14.91 -2.39 13.37
C SER A 217 -15.19 -1.76 12.00
N VAL A 218 -14.94 -2.51 10.92
CA VAL A 218 -15.20 -2.07 9.55
C VAL A 218 -16.67 -1.77 9.31
N CYS A 219 -17.58 -2.66 9.72
CA CYS A 219 -19.02 -2.45 9.51
C CYS A 219 -19.52 -1.20 10.24
N ARG A 220 -19.12 -1.00 11.50
CA ARG A 220 -19.47 0.21 12.26
C ARG A 220 -18.98 1.47 11.54
N GLN A 221 -17.69 1.52 11.20
CA GLN A 221 -17.11 2.70 10.56
C GLN A 221 -17.67 2.94 9.14
N LEU A 222 -18.02 1.87 8.43
CA LEU A 222 -18.64 1.98 7.11
C LEU A 222 -20.07 2.55 7.21
N MET A 223 -20.86 2.10 8.19
CA MET A 223 -22.18 2.69 8.47
C MET A 223 -22.05 4.17 8.86
N ASP A 224 -21.12 4.51 9.75
CA ASP A 224 -20.86 5.91 10.14
C ASP A 224 -20.45 6.77 8.93
N LYS A 225 -19.62 6.23 8.04
CA LYS A 225 -19.23 6.90 6.79
C LYS A 225 -20.42 7.08 5.85
N CYS A 226 -21.25 6.04 5.70
CA CYS A 226 -22.46 6.10 4.88
C CYS A 226 -23.45 7.16 5.40
N HIS A 227 -23.57 7.31 6.71
CA HIS A 227 -24.41 8.33 7.32
C HIS A 227 -23.84 9.74 7.14
N SER A 228 -22.54 9.93 7.30
CA SER A 228 -21.90 11.25 7.15
C SER A 228 -21.83 11.73 5.68
N GLU A 229 -21.71 10.80 4.73
CA GLU A 229 -21.67 11.11 3.29
C GLU A 229 -23.04 11.02 2.60
N ARG A 230 -24.12 10.79 3.36
CA ARG A 230 -25.49 10.56 2.86
C ARG A 230 -25.89 11.57 1.78
N ASP A 231 -25.68 12.85 2.04
CA ASP A 231 -26.17 13.94 1.18
C ASP A 231 -25.35 14.08 -0.13
N ARG A 232 -24.16 13.48 -0.18
CA ARG A 232 -23.30 13.40 -1.38
C ARG A 232 -23.61 12.17 -2.24
N MET A 233 -24.36 11.20 -1.73
CA MET A 233 -24.72 9.99 -2.48
C MET A 233 -25.84 10.28 -3.48
N PRO A 234 -25.79 9.67 -4.69
CA PRO A 234 -26.92 9.65 -5.60
C PRO A 234 -28.17 9.09 -4.92
N PRO A 235 -29.39 9.60 -5.22
CA PRO A 235 -30.63 9.21 -4.54
C PRO A 235 -30.86 7.69 -4.51
N GLU A 236 -30.58 7.00 -5.62
CA GLU A 236 -30.74 5.55 -5.76
C GLU A 236 -29.83 4.76 -4.81
N LYS A 237 -28.56 5.18 -4.67
CA LYS A 237 -27.59 4.56 -3.76
C LYS A 237 -27.92 4.87 -2.30
N ARG A 238 -28.43 6.07 -2.02
CA ARG A 238 -28.82 6.51 -0.68
C ARG A 238 -29.95 5.65 -0.11
N VAL A 239 -30.99 5.39 -0.90
CA VAL A 239 -32.10 4.52 -0.50
C VAL A 239 -31.60 3.10 -0.26
N LEU A 240 -30.73 2.59 -1.14
CA LEU A 240 -30.17 1.25 -0.99
C LEU A 240 -29.42 1.07 0.34
N VAL A 241 -28.51 2.00 0.64
CA VAL A 241 -27.67 1.95 1.84
C VAL A 241 -28.48 2.11 3.12
N LEU A 242 -29.42 3.05 3.17
CA LEU A 242 -30.19 3.33 4.40
C LEU A 242 -31.25 2.26 4.72
N THR A 243 -31.69 1.49 3.72
CA THR A 243 -32.80 0.54 3.89
C THR A 243 -32.32 -0.91 4.02
N HIS A 244 -31.15 -1.25 3.45
CA HIS A 244 -30.74 -2.63 3.25
C HIS A 244 -29.30 -2.99 3.69
N PHE A 245 -28.46 -1.99 4.02
CA PHE A 245 -27.04 -2.21 4.33
C PHE A 245 -26.74 -2.31 5.83
#